data_AF-A0A6L7II58-F1
#
_entry.id   AF-A0A6L7II58-F1
#
_cell.length_a   1.000
_cell.length_b   1.000
_cell.length_c   1.000
_cell.angle_alpha   90.00
_cell.angle_beta   90.00
_cell.angle_gamma   90.00
#
_symmetry.space_group_name_H-M   'P 1'
#
loop_
_entity.id
_entity.type
_entity.pdbx_description
1 polymer ?
#
loop_
_entity_poly.entity_id
_entity_poly.type
_entity_poly.pdbx_seq_one_letter_code
_entity_poly.pdbx_strand_id
1 'polypeptide(L)'
;MKKNPIDTLVENLVKQFSQIPDFSLTQDDPLGNKMFNFVVRYISEISAFKNLFVQYYLPASLRASHDFQKNLKSSKYKHLINITNEELKENYYETIRLGYVGAYHKYESYLKDLLNILDEFFKDLDFENNFIDINSYLKNIIEKDLLKTVNSFKISEKINWISNCVKHYNGFPIKQPIPINLQYFDHSRKIEIESSEFKEDLDKLVAQCQLILSILFMTGFHQVLSQEFILIKSQLKEENQHQEKVKKIKDDLFFVINGFFGNNDKSLKGEISDNGLYL
;
A
#
# COMPACT_ATOMS: atom_id res chain seq x y z
N MET A 1 3.33 -5.35 -35.21
CA MET A 1 2.92 -4.11 -34.50
C MET A 1 3.28 -4.24 -33.04
N LYS A 2 3.86 -3.20 -32.42
CA LYS A 2 4.16 -3.19 -30.98
C LYS A 2 2.81 -3.10 -30.25
N LYS A 3 2.41 -4.14 -29.50
CA LYS A 3 1.16 -4.12 -28.74
C LYS A 3 1.17 -2.92 -27.78
N ASN A 4 0.06 -2.19 -27.72
CA ASN A 4 -0.09 -1.08 -26.80
C ASN A 4 -0.05 -1.63 -25.35
N PRO A 5 0.79 -1.06 -24.46
CA PRO A 5 0.91 -1.53 -23.09
C PRO A 5 -0.38 -1.34 -22.28
N ILE A 6 -1.21 -0.33 -22.60
CA ILE A 6 -2.53 -0.14 -21.99
C ILE A 6 -3.47 -1.25 -22.46
N ASP A 7 -3.54 -1.51 -23.77
CA ASP A 7 -4.38 -2.61 -24.29
C ASP A 7 -3.95 -3.94 -23.66
N THR A 8 -2.66 -4.18 -23.49
CA THR A 8 -2.16 -5.40 -22.82
C THR A 8 -2.57 -5.46 -21.34
N LEU A 9 -2.52 -4.34 -20.63
CA LEU A 9 -2.99 -4.25 -19.24
C LEU A 9 -4.50 -4.51 -19.16
N VAL A 10 -5.29 -3.83 -19.99
CA VAL A 10 -6.76 -3.96 -20.03
C VAL A 10 -7.15 -5.37 -20.46
N GLU A 11 -6.54 -5.94 -21.50
CA GLU A 11 -6.76 -7.34 -21.93
C GLU A 11 -6.48 -8.31 -20.78
N ASN A 12 -5.38 -8.12 -20.03
CA ASN A 12 -5.05 -8.96 -18.89
C ASN A 12 -6.06 -8.80 -17.75
N LEU A 13 -6.47 -7.56 -17.44
CA LEU A 13 -7.48 -7.29 -16.42
C LEU A 13 -8.82 -7.90 -16.81
N VAL A 14 -9.32 -7.64 -18.03
CA VAL A 14 -10.56 -8.22 -18.56
C VAL A 14 -10.49 -9.74 -18.54
N LYS A 15 -9.38 -10.36 -18.96
CA LYS A 15 -9.22 -11.82 -18.93
C LYS A 15 -9.25 -12.40 -17.52
N GLN A 16 -8.75 -11.67 -16.51
CA GLN A 16 -8.81 -12.11 -15.12
C GLN A 16 -10.21 -11.90 -14.55
N PHE A 17 -10.81 -10.72 -14.78
CA PHE A 17 -12.13 -10.39 -14.28
C PHE A 17 -13.26 -11.14 -14.97
N SER A 18 -13.11 -11.54 -16.24
CA SER A 18 -14.09 -12.38 -16.95
C SER A 18 -14.23 -13.78 -16.36
N GLN A 19 -13.31 -14.19 -15.48
CA GLN A 19 -13.42 -15.44 -14.71
C GLN A 19 -14.38 -15.29 -13.52
N ILE A 20 -14.75 -14.07 -13.17
CA ILE A 20 -15.78 -13.79 -12.16
C ILE A 20 -17.15 -14.05 -12.80
N PRO A 21 -17.99 -14.90 -12.19
CA PRO A 21 -19.37 -15.07 -12.62
C PRO A 21 -20.07 -13.71 -12.74
N ASP A 22 -20.87 -13.53 -13.79
CA ASP A 22 -21.63 -12.31 -14.03
C ASP A 22 -20.77 -11.03 -14.18
N PHE A 23 -19.54 -11.15 -14.70
CA PHE A 23 -18.65 -10.00 -14.94
C PHE A 23 -19.31 -8.84 -15.71
N SER A 24 -20.25 -9.12 -16.62
CA SER A 24 -21.04 -8.09 -17.30
C SER A 24 -21.71 -7.10 -16.33
N LEU A 25 -22.17 -7.57 -15.17
CA LEU A 25 -22.75 -6.72 -14.13
C LEU A 25 -21.75 -5.70 -13.59
N THR A 26 -20.45 -5.98 -13.60
CA THR A 26 -19.44 -4.99 -13.21
C THR A 26 -19.28 -3.86 -14.22
N GLN A 27 -19.88 -3.98 -15.41
CA GLN A 27 -19.89 -2.95 -16.44
C GLN A 27 -21.26 -2.27 -16.55
N ASP A 28 -22.33 -3.03 -16.34
CA ASP A 28 -23.71 -2.56 -16.50
C ASP A 28 -24.27 -1.89 -15.22
N ASP A 29 -23.81 -2.30 -14.04
CA ASP A 29 -24.16 -1.67 -12.76
C ASP A 29 -23.29 -0.44 -12.48
N PRO A 30 -23.86 0.75 -12.19
CA PRO A 30 -23.09 1.96 -11.93
C PRO A 30 -22.06 1.83 -10.80
N LEU A 31 -22.41 1.13 -9.72
CA LEU A 31 -21.56 0.96 -8.54
C LEU A 31 -20.48 -0.09 -8.81
N GLY A 32 -20.83 -1.20 -9.45
CA GLY A 32 -19.90 -2.21 -9.96
C GLY A 32 -18.87 -1.62 -10.92
N ASN A 33 -19.31 -0.76 -11.85
CA ASN A 33 -18.44 -0.06 -12.79
C ASN A 33 -17.49 0.91 -12.09
N LYS A 34 -17.99 1.64 -11.09
CA LYS A 34 -17.17 2.53 -10.27
C LYS A 34 -16.08 1.77 -9.51
N MET A 35 -16.41 0.65 -8.88
CA MET A 35 -15.44 -0.21 -8.18
C MET A 35 -14.41 -0.82 -9.14
N PHE A 36 -14.86 -1.31 -10.29
CA PHE A 36 -13.95 -1.82 -11.32
C PHE A 36 -12.96 -0.74 -11.76
N ASN A 37 -13.47 0.44 -12.13
CA ASN A 37 -12.64 1.56 -12.56
C ASN A 37 -11.69 2.06 -11.47
N PHE A 38 -12.09 2.00 -10.20
CA PHE A 38 -11.19 2.30 -9.07
C PHE A 38 -9.99 1.34 -9.05
N VAL A 39 -10.23 0.03 -9.14
CA VAL A 39 -9.17 -0.99 -9.14
C VAL A 39 -8.26 -0.81 -10.36
N VAL A 40 -8.83 -0.62 -11.56
CA VAL A 40 -8.06 -0.41 -12.79
C VAL A 40 -7.22 0.87 -12.71
N ARG A 41 -7.80 1.99 -12.27
CA ARG A 41 -7.09 3.27 -12.09
C ARG A 41 -5.92 3.09 -11.15
N TYR A 42 -6.13 2.48 -9.99
CA TYR A 42 -5.09 2.33 -8.99
C TYR A 42 -3.91 1.45 -9.45
N ILE A 43 -4.21 0.28 -10.03
CA ILE A 43 -3.18 -0.61 -10.60
C ILE A 43 -2.39 0.12 -11.68
N SER A 44 -3.09 0.86 -12.55
CA SER A 44 -2.48 1.64 -13.62
C SER A 44 -1.57 2.74 -13.09
N GLU A 45 -2.00 3.46 -12.05
CA GLU A 45 -1.22 4.55 -11.45
C GLU A 45 0.07 4.07 -10.78
N ILE A 46 0.05 2.95 -10.06
CA ILE A 46 1.27 2.40 -9.46
C ILE A 46 2.18 1.83 -10.55
N SER A 47 1.63 1.12 -11.53
CA SER A 47 2.41 0.60 -12.66
C SER A 47 3.10 1.73 -13.43
N ALA A 48 2.37 2.81 -13.72
CA ALA A 48 2.90 3.99 -14.37
C ALA A 48 3.99 4.66 -13.52
N PHE A 49 3.77 4.79 -12.21
CA PHE A 49 4.76 5.34 -11.28
C PHE A 49 6.05 4.52 -11.22
N LYS A 50 5.91 3.20 -11.04
CA LYS A 50 7.03 2.26 -11.05
C LYS A 50 7.83 2.37 -12.35
N ASN A 51 7.13 2.37 -13.49
CA ASN A 51 7.78 2.49 -14.79
C ASN A 51 8.48 3.85 -14.95
N LEU A 52 7.85 4.95 -14.53
CA LEU A 52 8.43 6.28 -14.58
C LEU A 52 9.77 6.34 -13.83
N PHE A 53 9.80 5.83 -12.59
CA PHE A 53 11.03 5.85 -11.81
C PHE A 53 12.06 4.87 -12.35
N VAL A 54 11.70 3.60 -12.51
CA VAL A 54 12.66 2.53 -12.84
C VAL A 54 13.20 2.65 -14.26
N GLN A 55 12.35 3.01 -15.24
CA GLN A 55 12.74 3.02 -16.65
C GLN A 55 13.23 4.39 -17.14
N TYR A 56 12.85 5.48 -16.48
CA TYR A 56 13.18 6.83 -16.96
C TYR A 56 14.03 7.61 -15.97
N TYR A 57 13.58 7.80 -14.73
CA TYR A 57 14.29 8.67 -13.79
C TYR A 57 15.61 8.07 -13.30
N LEU A 58 15.63 6.81 -12.88
CA LEU A 58 16.87 6.18 -12.40
C LEU A 58 17.95 6.09 -13.50
N PRO A 59 17.64 5.65 -14.73
CA PRO A 59 18.61 5.67 -15.81
C PRO A 59 19.07 7.08 -16.20
N ALA A 60 18.17 8.07 -16.15
CA ALA A 60 18.54 9.46 -16.42
C ALA A 60 19.52 10.01 -15.35
N SER A 61 19.24 9.75 -14.07
CA SER A 61 20.10 10.17 -12.96
C SER A 61 21.49 9.53 -13.06
N LEU A 62 21.55 8.22 -13.33
CA LEU A 62 22.81 7.51 -13.52
C LEU A 62 23.61 8.04 -14.73
N ARG A 63 22.93 8.33 -15.85
CA ARG A 63 23.58 8.95 -17.03
C ARG A 63 24.15 10.32 -16.69
N ALA A 64 23.42 11.15 -15.96
CA ALA A 64 23.91 12.47 -15.54
C ALA A 64 25.19 12.34 -14.68
N SER A 65 25.24 11.38 -13.76
CA SER A 65 26.45 11.09 -12.98
C SER A 65 27.63 10.66 -13.87
N HIS A 66 27.40 9.80 -14.86
CA HIS A 66 28.45 9.37 -15.80
C HIS A 66 28.95 10.50 -16.69
N ASP A 67 28.05 11.33 -17.22
CA ASP A 67 28.40 12.47 -18.05
C ASP A 67 29.21 13.50 -17.25
N PHE A 68 28.82 13.78 -16.02
CA PHE A 68 29.59 14.64 -15.12
C PHE A 68 30.99 14.07 -14.86
N GLN A 69 31.09 12.76 -14.58
CA GLN A 69 32.37 12.09 -14.35
C GLN A 69 33.28 12.19 -15.59
N LYS A 70 32.74 12.02 -16.79
CA LYS A 70 33.49 12.17 -18.05
C LYS A 70 34.00 13.59 -18.22
N ASN A 71 33.14 14.59 -17.98
CA ASN A 71 33.49 16.00 -18.05
C ASN A 71 34.60 16.34 -17.04
N LEU A 72 34.48 15.86 -15.80
CA LEU A 72 35.48 16.05 -14.75
C LEU A 72 36.84 15.47 -15.15
N LYS A 73 36.88 14.22 -15.65
CA LYS A 73 38.12 13.58 -16.12
C LYS A 73 38.79 14.32 -17.28
N SER A 74 38.00 14.96 -18.14
CA SER A 74 38.47 15.76 -19.27
C SER A 74 38.83 17.21 -18.91
N SER A 75 38.48 17.68 -17.72
CA SER A 75 38.69 19.06 -17.30
C SER A 75 40.18 19.37 -17.11
N LYS A 76 40.62 20.53 -17.64
CA LYS A 76 41.94 21.09 -17.36
C LYS A 76 42.16 21.37 -15.86
N TYR A 77 41.09 21.56 -15.10
CA TYR A 77 41.10 21.84 -13.67
C TYR A 77 40.88 20.61 -12.78
N LYS A 78 40.88 19.39 -13.34
CA LYS A 78 40.60 18.16 -12.58
C LYS A 78 41.52 17.96 -11.36
N HIS A 79 42.73 18.51 -11.38
CA HIS A 79 43.68 18.46 -10.27
C HIS A 79 43.28 19.34 -9.07
N LEU A 80 42.36 20.29 -9.25
CA LEU A 80 41.82 21.15 -8.19
C LEU A 80 40.51 20.60 -7.60
N ILE A 81 39.92 19.59 -8.23
CA ILE A 81 38.58 19.11 -7.90
C ILE A 81 38.71 17.70 -7.31
N ASN A 82 38.39 17.55 -6.03
CA ASN A 82 38.38 16.26 -5.35
C ASN A 82 36.92 15.85 -5.07
N ILE A 83 36.28 15.23 -6.06
CA ILE A 83 34.93 14.66 -5.92
C ILE A 83 35.04 13.16 -6.17
N THR A 84 34.58 12.37 -5.22
CA THR A 84 34.56 10.92 -5.27
C THR A 84 33.43 10.41 -6.18
N ASN A 85 33.56 9.18 -6.69
CA ASN A 85 32.49 8.56 -7.47
C ASN A 85 31.21 8.34 -6.65
N GLU A 86 31.33 8.23 -5.33
CA GLU A 86 30.22 8.04 -4.40
C GLU A 86 29.40 9.32 -4.27
N GLU A 87 30.07 10.48 -4.13
CA GLU A 87 29.42 11.79 -4.18
C GLU A 87 28.71 12.04 -5.52
N LEU A 88 29.24 11.51 -6.64
CA LEU A 88 28.56 11.59 -7.94
C LEU A 88 27.32 10.71 -8.04
N LYS A 89 27.23 9.63 -7.25
CA LYS A 89 26.05 8.75 -7.19
C LYS A 89 24.94 9.29 -6.27
N GLU A 90 25.20 10.36 -5.52
CA GLU A 90 24.21 10.92 -4.59
C GLU A 90 22.90 11.29 -5.29
N ASN A 91 22.94 11.85 -6.50
CA ASN A 91 21.73 12.15 -7.28
C ASN A 91 20.92 10.89 -7.65
N TYR A 92 21.59 9.75 -7.86
CA TYR A 92 20.93 8.48 -8.13
C TYR A 92 20.18 7.99 -6.89
N TYR A 93 20.84 8.00 -5.73
CA TYR A 93 20.19 7.62 -4.47
C TYR A 93 19.12 8.62 -4.05
N GLU A 94 19.29 9.91 -4.32
CA GLU A 94 18.27 10.93 -4.10
C GLU A 94 17.03 10.68 -4.95
N THR A 95 17.20 10.27 -6.20
CA THR A 95 16.08 9.90 -7.07
C THR A 95 15.29 8.73 -6.49
N ILE A 96 15.97 7.72 -5.91
CA ILE A 96 15.32 6.58 -5.24
C ILE A 96 14.59 7.03 -3.98
N ARG A 97 15.22 7.86 -3.14
CA ARG A 97 14.64 8.45 -1.93
C ARG A 97 13.36 9.25 -2.22
N LEU A 98 13.37 10.08 -3.27
CA LEU A 98 12.17 10.77 -3.76
C LEU A 98 11.11 9.80 -4.29
N GLY A 99 11.53 8.67 -4.86
CA GLY A 99 10.65 7.56 -5.23
C GLY A 99 9.89 6.99 -4.03
N TYR A 100 10.53 6.81 -2.87
CA TYR A 100 9.84 6.38 -1.64
C TYR A 100 8.83 7.40 -1.15
N VAL A 101 9.13 8.69 -1.23
CA VAL A 101 8.17 9.77 -0.91
C VAL A 101 6.94 9.69 -1.82
N GLY A 102 7.15 9.54 -3.13
CA GLY A 102 6.05 9.40 -4.10
C GLY A 102 5.23 8.13 -3.88
N ALA A 103 5.87 7.00 -3.57
CA ALA A 103 5.20 5.75 -3.26
C ALA A 103 4.31 5.86 -2.01
N TYR A 104 4.80 6.52 -0.95
CA TYR A 104 4.03 6.75 0.26
C TYR A 104 2.77 7.59 -0.02
N HIS A 105 2.89 8.68 -0.77
CA HIS A 105 1.74 9.52 -1.10
C HIS A 105 0.68 8.79 -1.95
N LYS A 106 1.11 7.94 -2.88
CA LYS A 106 0.20 7.09 -3.66
C LYS A 106 -0.52 6.08 -2.78
N TYR A 107 0.20 5.44 -1.86
CA TYR A 107 -0.40 4.51 -0.90
C TYR A 107 -1.40 5.20 0.03
N GLU A 108 -1.05 6.37 0.57
CA GLU A 108 -1.94 7.14 1.44
C GLU A 108 -3.22 7.56 0.71
N SER A 109 -3.08 8.04 -0.53
CA SER A 109 -4.23 8.44 -1.36
C SER A 109 -5.12 7.24 -1.69
N TYR A 110 -4.52 6.09 -2.01
CA TYR A 110 -5.24 4.85 -2.25
C TYR A 110 -6.10 4.44 -1.06
N LEU A 111 -5.56 4.45 0.15
CA LEU A 111 -6.31 4.06 1.35
C LEU A 111 -7.51 4.98 1.59
N LYS A 112 -7.34 6.29 1.39
CA LYS A 112 -8.43 7.27 1.54
C LYS A 112 -9.52 7.04 0.51
N ASP A 113 -9.15 6.91 -0.77
CA ASP A 113 -10.11 6.69 -1.85
C ASP A 113 -10.80 5.32 -1.72
N LEU A 114 -10.07 4.29 -1.27
CA LEU A 114 -10.60 2.96 -1.03
C LEU A 114 -11.69 2.94 0.05
N LEU A 115 -11.47 3.64 1.16
CA LEU A 115 -12.49 3.73 2.20
C LEU A 115 -13.74 4.41 1.68
N ASN A 116 -13.59 5.56 1.01
CA ASN A 116 -14.72 6.30 0.47
C ASN A 116 -15.56 5.45 -0.49
N ILE A 117 -14.92 4.71 -1.39
CA ILE A 117 -15.64 3.92 -2.39
C ILE A 117 -16.29 2.67 -1.78
N LEU A 118 -15.67 2.06 -0.76
CA LEU A 118 -16.28 0.95 -0.04
C LEU A 118 -17.45 1.40 0.84
N ASP A 119 -17.34 2.56 1.49
CA ASP A 119 -18.43 3.13 2.27
C ASP A 119 -19.65 3.41 1.37
N GLU A 120 -19.44 3.98 0.19
CA GLU A 120 -20.50 4.14 -0.80
C GLU A 120 -21.08 2.80 -1.24
N PHE A 121 -20.23 1.82 -1.54
CA PHE A 121 -20.66 0.49 -1.97
C PHE A 121 -21.54 -0.22 -0.93
N PHE A 122 -21.12 -0.24 0.32
CA PHE A 122 -21.85 -0.96 1.37
C PHE A 122 -23.03 -0.17 1.94
N LYS A 123 -23.02 1.15 1.82
CA LYS A 123 -24.20 1.97 2.15
C LYS A 123 -25.36 1.69 1.21
N ASP A 124 -25.11 1.45 -0.07
CA ASP A 124 -26.17 1.06 -1.02
C ASP A 124 -26.74 -0.34 -0.72
N LEU A 125 -25.98 -1.18 -0.02
CA LEU A 125 -26.41 -2.51 0.45
C LEU A 125 -27.06 -2.48 1.84
N ASP A 126 -27.17 -1.30 2.46
CA ASP A 126 -27.70 -1.16 3.81
C ASP A 126 -29.20 -0.88 3.80
N PHE A 127 -29.97 -1.84 4.29
CA PHE A 127 -31.43 -1.84 4.18
C PHE A 127 -32.13 -0.96 5.23
N GLU A 128 -31.42 -0.57 6.29
CA GLU A 128 -32.02 0.19 7.41
C GLU A 128 -31.44 1.59 7.62
N ASN A 129 -30.50 2.04 6.76
CA ASN A 129 -29.68 3.24 7.02
C ASN A 129 -28.89 3.17 8.34
N ASN A 130 -28.53 1.95 8.77
CA ASN A 130 -27.72 1.66 9.95
C ASN A 130 -26.24 1.43 9.61
N PHE A 131 -25.83 1.72 8.37
CA PHE A 131 -24.45 1.61 7.92
C PHE A 131 -23.54 2.57 8.68
N ILE A 132 -22.58 1.97 9.37
CA ILE A 132 -21.43 2.63 9.97
C ILE A 132 -20.31 2.59 8.93
N ASP A 133 -19.55 3.67 8.77
CA ASP A 133 -18.38 3.67 7.90
C ASP A 133 -17.38 2.56 8.28
N ILE A 134 -16.72 1.97 7.29
CA ILE A 134 -15.88 0.77 7.45
C ILE A 134 -14.81 0.97 8.53
N ASN A 135 -14.22 2.17 8.62
CA ASN A 135 -13.18 2.45 9.61
C ASN A 135 -13.74 2.49 11.04
N SER A 136 -14.88 3.15 11.24
CA SER A 136 -15.59 3.14 12.53
C SER A 136 -16.08 1.73 12.89
N TYR A 137 -16.54 0.96 11.91
CA TYR A 137 -16.97 -0.42 12.14
C TYR A 137 -15.81 -1.31 12.60
N LEU A 138 -14.65 -1.24 11.92
CA LEU A 138 -13.43 -1.94 12.35
C LEU A 138 -13.03 -1.58 13.77
N LYS A 139 -13.09 -0.30 14.11
CA LYS A 139 -12.80 0.17 15.46
C LYS A 139 -13.75 -0.41 16.50
N ASN A 140 -15.02 -0.62 16.16
CA ASN A 140 -15.99 -1.20 17.08
C ASN A 140 -15.79 -2.70 17.30
N ILE A 141 -15.44 -3.46 16.26
CA ILE A 141 -15.37 -4.93 16.36
C ILE A 141 -14.01 -5.46 16.84
N ILE A 142 -12.92 -4.73 16.63
CA ILE A 142 -11.57 -5.17 16.99
C ILE A 142 -10.69 -4.09 17.64
N GLU A 143 -11.26 -2.92 17.99
CA GLU A 143 -10.55 -1.79 18.63
C GLU A 143 -9.34 -1.28 17.82
N LYS A 144 -9.34 -1.48 16.49
CA LYS A 144 -8.28 -1.03 15.59
C LYS A 144 -8.73 0.13 14.73
N ASP A 145 -7.88 1.16 14.67
CA ASP A 145 -7.98 2.27 13.74
C ASP A 145 -7.19 1.89 12.48
N LEU A 146 -7.88 1.73 11.34
CA LEU A 146 -7.25 1.26 10.11
C LEU A 146 -6.12 2.20 9.69
N LEU A 147 -6.32 3.51 9.75
CA LEU A 147 -5.33 4.50 9.33
C LEU A 147 -4.08 4.50 10.21
N LYS A 148 -4.20 4.04 11.46
CA LYS A 148 -3.05 3.80 12.34
C LYS A 148 -2.40 2.44 12.07
N THR A 149 -3.20 1.42 11.79
CA THR A 149 -2.77 0.02 11.65
C THR A 149 -2.13 -0.26 10.29
N VAL A 150 -2.49 0.47 9.24
CA VAL A 150 -1.92 0.32 7.89
C VAL A 150 -0.42 0.61 7.79
N ASN A 151 0.17 1.27 8.80
CA ASN A 151 1.62 1.46 8.89
C ASN A 151 2.33 0.35 9.68
N SER A 152 1.60 -0.62 10.24
CA SER A 152 2.17 -1.76 10.97
C SER A 152 2.55 -2.94 10.07
N PHE A 153 2.19 -2.89 8.79
CA PHE A 153 2.73 -3.83 7.81
C PHE A 153 4.15 -3.43 7.40
N LYS A 154 5.04 -4.41 7.32
CA LYS A 154 6.48 -4.21 7.11
C LYS A 154 6.82 -3.31 5.92
N ILE A 155 6.14 -3.47 4.78
CA ILE A 155 6.49 -2.69 3.57
C ILE A 155 5.99 -1.25 3.66
N SER A 156 4.77 -1.00 4.13
CA SER A 156 4.29 0.35 4.40
C SER A 156 5.07 1.04 5.52
N GLU A 157 5.48 0.31 6.56
CA GLU A 157 6.33 0.84 7.62
C GLU A 157 7.66 1.33 7.06
N LYS A 158 8.31 0.49 6.24
CA LYS A 158 9.57 0.83 5.55
C LYS A 158 9.41 2.06 4.67
N ILE A 159 8.42 2.06 3.79
CA ILE A 159 8.19 3.17 2.84
C ILE A 159 7.89 4.47 3.58
N ASN A 160 7.04 4.42 4.61
CA ASN A 160 6.71 5.58 5.44
C ASN A 160 7.94 6.08 6.20
N TRP A 161 8.72 5.18 6.81
CA TRP A 161 9.92 5.54 7.56
C TRP A 161 10.96 6.21 6.67
N ILE A 162 11.26 5.63 5.49
CA ILE A 162 12.18 6.24 4.51
C ILE A 162 11.63 7.59 4.04
N SER A 163 10.35 7.67 3.67
CA SER A 163 9.70 8.93 3.26
C SER A 163 9.88 10.03 4.32
N ASN A 164 9.72 9.70 5.61
CA ASN A 164 9.92 10.66 6.69
C ASN A 164 11.40 11.04 6.88
N CYS A 165 12.33 10.08 6.78
CA CYS A 165 13.77 10.36 6.75
C CYS A 165 14.11 11.37 5.65
N VAL A 166 13.55 11.22 4.46
CA VAL A 166 13.74 12.15 3.34
C VAL A 166 13.15 13.52 3.64
N LYS A 167 11.89 13.59 4.10
CA LYS A 167 11.17 14.84 4.33
C LYS A 167 11.72 15.68 5.49
N HIS A 168 12.12 15.02 6.58
CA HIS A 168 12.38 15.70 7.85
C HIS A 168 13.82 15.59 8.32
N TYR A 169 14.59 14.67 7.75
CA TYR A 169 15.96 14.37 8.18
C TYR A 169 16.93 14.37 7.01
N ASN A 170 16.60 15.03 5.90
CA ASN A 170 17.46 15.16 4.71
C ASN A 170 17.97 13.79 4.17
N GLY A 171 17.16 12.74 4.33
CA GLY A 171 17.49 11.38 3.91
C GLY A 171 18.35 10.59 4.90
N PHE A 172 18.72 11.12 6.06
CA PHE A 172 19.46 10.38 7.08
C PHE A 172 18.56 9.41 7.86
N PRO A 173 19.02 8.18 8.15
CA PRO A 173 18.25 7.11 8.79
C PRO A 173 18.11 7.27 10.31
N ILE A 174 17.79 8.48 10.78
CA ILE A 174 17.82 8.84 12.21
C ILE A 174 16.43 9.02 12.85
N LYS A 175 15.35 8.85 12.07
CA LYS A 175 13.99 8.96 12.58
C LYS A 175 13.71 7.84 13.59
N GLN A 176 13.31 8.22 14.81
CA GLN A 176 12.85 7.27 15.82
C GLN A 176 11.32 7.02 15.76
N PRO A 177 10.85 5.83 16.18
CA PRO A 177 11.65 4.60 16.33
C PRO A 177 12.14 4.09 14.96
N ILE A 178 13.30 3.43 14.95
CA ILE A 178 13.83 2.75 13.76
C ILE A 178 13.24 1.33 13.70
N PRO A 179 12.52 0.95 12.63
CA PRO A 179 12.00 -0.40 12.46
C PRO A 179 13.12 -1.43 12.53
N ILE A 180 12.88 -2.57 13.20
CA ILE A 180 13.89 -3.60 13.46
C ILE A 180 14.59 -4.03 12.17
N ASN A 181 13.83 -4.20 11.09
CA ASN A 181 14.35 -4.60 9.79
C ASN A 181 15.11 -3.51 9.04
N LEU A 182 15.27 -2.29 9.60
CA LEU A 182 15.98 -1.16 9.01
C LEU A 182 17.14 -0.65 9.89
N GLN A 183 17.42 -1.31 11.01
CA GLN A 183 18.53 -0.94 11.91
C GLN A 183 19.93 -1.15 11.30
N TYR A 184 20.00 -1.77 10.12
CA TYR A 184 21.27 -1.99 9.41
C TYR A 184 21.80 -0.73 8.70
N PHE A 185 21.01 0.34 8.58
CA PHE A 185 21.46 1.56 7.92
C PHE A 185 22.52 2.30 8.74
N ASP A 186 23.52 2.85 8.06
CA ASP A 186 24.54 3.71 8.68
C ASP A 186 23.97 5.10 8.97
N HIS A 187 23.97 5.49 10.25
CA HIS A 187 23.43 6.78 10.72
C HIS A 187 24.28 7.99 10.30
N SER A 188 25.53 7.77 9.89
CA SER A 188 26.43 8.83 9.43
C SER A 188 26.23 9.18 7.94
N ARG A 189 25.42 8.42 7.22
CA ARG A 189 25.19 8.57 5.78
C ARG A 189 23.69 8.69 5.48
N LYS A 190 23.37 9.26 4.32
CA LYS A 190 21.99 9.22 3.82
C LYS A 190 21.65 7.80 3.39
N ILE A 191 20.35 7.48 3.39
CA ILE A 191 19.83 6.18 2.98
C ILE A 191 20.22 5.90 1.52
N GLU A 192 20.96 4.82 1.31
CA GLU A 192 21.39 4.34 0.00
C GLU A 192 20.72 3.00 -0.26
N ILE A 193 19.78 3.00 -1.20
CA ILE A 193 19.02 1.82 -1.62
C ILE A 193 19.23 1.66 -3.12
N GLU A 194 19.42 0.43 -3.58
CA GLU A 194 19.57 0.13 -4.99
C GLU A 194 18.24 -0.01 -5.73
N SER A 195 18.26 0.24 -7.04
CA SER A 195 17.06 0.18 -7.89
C SER A 195 16.32 -1.16 -7.83
N SER A 196 17.02 -2.27 -7.63
CA SER A 196 16.43 -3.60 -7.49
C SER A 196 15.57 -3.73 -6.25
N GLU A 197 16.06 -3.24 -5.11
CA GLU A 197 15.33 -3.25 -3.84
C GLU A 197 14.15 -2.29 -3.89
N PHE A 198 14.33 -1.08 -4.45
CA PHE A 198 13.22 -0.14 -4.65
C PHE A 198 12.11 -0.75 -5.51
N LYS A 199 12.48 -1.45 -6.60
CA LYS A 199 11.51 -2.12 -7.47
C LYS A 199 10.74 -3.22 -6.73
N GLU A 200 11.43 -4.04 -5.94
CA GLU A 200 10.81 -5.10 -5.14
C GLU A 200 9.87 -4.53 -4.08
N ASP A 201 10.25 -3.43 -3.44
CA ASP A 201 9.42 -2.72 -2.47
C ASP A 201 8.12 -2.19 -3.08
N LEU A 202 8.17 -1.63 -4.30
CA LEU A 202 6.97 -1.22 -5.02
C LEU A 202 6.06 -2.42 -5.36
N ASP A 203 6.63 -3.58 -5.71
CA ASP A 203 5.86 -4.80 -5.99
C ASP A 203 5.19 -5.34 -4.71
N LYS A 204 5.91 -5.34 -3.58
CA LYS A 204 5.34 -5.68 -2.27
C LYS A 204 4.24 -4.72 -1.84
N LEU A 205 4.39 -3.42 -2.13
CA LEU A 205 3.36 -2.42 -1.84
C LEU A 205 2.07 -2.71 -2.62
N VAL A 206 2.16 -3.04 -3.91
CA VAL A 206 0.99 -3.43 -4.73
C VAL A 206 0.28 -4.63 -4.13
N ALA A 207 1.04 -5.69 -3.79
CA ALA A 207 0.47 -6.90 -3.18
C ALA A 207 -0.23 -6.59 -1.85
N GLN A 208 0.36 -5.75 -0.99
CA GLN A 208 -0.27 -5.31 0.24
C GLN A 208 -1.58 -4.57 -0.03
N CYS A 209 -1.64 -3.74 -1.06
CA CYS A 209 -2.84 -2.96 -1.36
C CYS A 209 -4.00 -3.86 -1.82
N GLN A 210 -3.71 -4.91 -2.60
CA GLN A 210 -4.69 -5.93 -2.96
C GLN A 210 -5.20 -6.68 -1.72
N LEU A 211 -4.30 -6.99 -0.78
CA LEU A 211 -4.68 -7.65 0.47
C LEU A 211 -5.59 -6.75 1.34
N ILE A 212 -5.28 -5.45 1.41
CA ILE A 212 -6.12 -4.46 2.11
C ILE A 212 -7.49 -4.33 1.43
N LEU A 213 -7.56 -4.28 0.10
CA LEU A 213 -8.84 -4.28 -0.63
C LEU A 213 -9.70 -5.47 -0.20
N SER A 214 -9.13 -6.68 -0.24
CA SER A 214 -9.83 -7.91 0.13
C SER A 214 -10.32 -7.89 1.58
N ILE A 215 -9.49 -7.48 2.54
CA ILE A 215 -9.89 -7.50 3.96
C ILE A 215 -10.97 -6.45 4.25
N LEU A 216 -10.93 -5.29 3.59
CA LEU A 216 -11.96 -4.26 3.78
C LEU A 216 -13.29 -4.67 3.13
N PHE A 217 -13.26 -5.40 2.01
CA PHE A 217 -14.46 -6.05 1.48
C PHE A 217 -15.02 -7.08 2.47
N MET A 218 -14.18 -7.94 3.03
CA MET A 218 -14.61 -8.90 4.07
C MET A 218 -15.22 -8.20 5.28
N THR A 219 -14.69 -7.04 5.65
CA THR A 219 -15.20 -6.19 6.74
C THR A 219 -16.59 -5.67 6.43
N GLY A 220 -16.81 -5.10 5.24
CA GLY A 220 -18.14 -4.61 4.86
C GLY A 220 -19.16 -5.74 4.74
N PHE A 221 -18.77 -6.91 4.21
CA PHE A 221 -19.64 -8.08 4.22
C PHE A 221 -19.95 -8.57 5.64
N HIS A 222 -18.98 -8.57 6.54
CA HIS A 222 -19.22 -8.89 7.95
C HIS A 222 -20.26 -7.94 8.57
N GLN A 223 -20.21 -6.65 8.24
CA GLN A 223 -21.20 -5.66 8.67
C GLN A 223 -22.59 -5.95 8.09
N VAL A 224 -22.71 -6.20 6.79
CA VAL A 224 -23.99 -6.57 6.14
C VAL A 224 -24.58 -7.83 6.77
N LEU A 225 -23.77 -8.87 6.99
CA LEU A 225 -24.20 -10.12 7.60
C LEU A 225 -24.48 -10.00 9.11
N SER A 226 -24.12 -8.88 9.73
CA SER A 226 -24.46 -8.57 11.12
C SER A 226 -25.84 -7.92 11.27
N GLN A 227 -26.49 -7.53 10.17
CA GLN A 227 -27.87 -7.05 10.18
C GLN A 227 -28.86 -8.18 10.51
N GLU A 228 -30.12 -7.82 10.79
CA GLU A 228 -31.14 -8.83 11.08
C GLU A 228 -31.32 -9.80 9.91
N PHE A 229 -31.27 -11.10 10.20
CA PHE A 229 -31.29 -12.15 9.16
C PHE A 229 -32.50 -12.04 8.22
N ILE A 230 -33.66 -11.63 8.74
CA ILE A 230 -34.89 -11.47 7.96
C ILE A 230 -34.70 -10.45 6.82
N LEU A 231 -33.91 -9.40 7.05
CA LEU A 231 -33.67 -8.33 6.09
C LEU A 231 -32.77 -8.78 4.94
N ILE A 232 -31.71 -9.50 5.27
CA ILE A 232 -30.72 -9.93 4.29
C ILE A 232 -31.10 -11.24 3.57
N LYS A 233 -32.02 -12.04 4.13
CA LYS A 233 -32.36 -13.39 3.60
C LYS A 233 -32.71 -13.38 2.11
N SER A 234 -33.50 -12.41 1.67
CA SER A 234 -33.97 -12.31 0.28
C SER A 234 -32.86 -12.05 -0.74
N GLN A 235 -31.71 -11.53 -0.29
CA GLN A 235 -30.54 -11.20 -1.11
C GLN A 235 -29.52 -12.33 -1.14
N LEU A 236 -29.65 -13.32 -0.27
CA LEU A 236 -28.79 -14.48 -0.23
C LEU A 236 -29.26 -15.52 -1.24
N LYS A 237 -28.30 -16.21 -1.87
CA LYS A 237 -28.57 -17.41 -2.66
C LYS A 237 -29.39 -18.40 -1.82
N GLU A 238 -30.27 -19.16 -2.48
CA GLU A 238 -31.17 -20.11 -1.80
C GLU A 238 -30.43 -21.04 -0.84
N GLU A 239 -29.25 -21.55 -1.23
CA GLU A 239 -28.43 -22.42 -0.39
C GLU A 239 -27.87 -21.73 0.88
N ASN A 240 -27.94 -20.41 0.98
CA ASN A 240 -27.42 -19.58 2.06
C ASN A 240 -28.54 -18.97 2.92
N GLN A 241 -29.81 -19.24 2.63
CA GLN A 241 -30.97 -18.72 3.38
C GLN A 241 -31.26 -19.47 4.69
N HIS A 242 -30.20 -19.94 5.36
CA HIS A 242 -30.25 -20.58 6.67
C HIS A 242 -29.47 -19.75 7.68
N GLN A 243 -30.13 -19.35 8.77
CA GLN A 243 -29.56 -18.45 9.78
C GLN A 243 -28.25 -18.99 10.38
N GLU A 244 -28.16 -20.30 10.63
CA GLU A 244 -26.94 -20.94 11.14
C GLU A 244 -25.74 -20.82 10.19
N LYS A 245 -26.00 -20.91 8.88
CA LYS A 245 -24.97 -20.79 7.85
C LYS A 245 -24.46 -19.35 7.74
N VAL A 246 -25.36 -18.38 7.79
CA VAL A 246 -25.00 -16.95 7.85
C VAL A 246 -24.17 -16.63 9.08
N LYS A 247 -24.57 -17.15 10.25
CA LYS A 247 -23.80 -17.00 11.49
C LYS A 247 -22.39 -17.56 11.34
N LYS A 248 -22.25 -18.77 10.78
CA LYS A 248 -20.93 -19.37 10.53
C LYS A 248 -20.07 -18.51 9.60
N ILE A 249 -20.62 -18.03 8.47
CA ILE A 249 -19.88 -17.17 7.54
C ILE A 249 -19.42 -15.89 8.24
N LYS A 250 -20.29 -15.28 9.04
CA LYS A 250 -19.95 -14.09 9.83
C LYS A 250 -18.79 -14.38 10.80
N ASP A 251 -18.86 -15.48 11.54
CA ASP A 251 -17.81 -15.86 12.49
C ASP A 251 -16.47 -16.15 11.76
N ASP A 252 -16.52 -16.79 10.59
CA ASP A 252 -15.35 -17.05 9.74
C ASP A 252 -14.73 -15.75 9.22
N LEU A 253 -15.55 -14.79 8.76
CA LEU A 253 -15.08 -13.46 8.35
C LEU A 253 -14.44 -12.71 9.52
N PHE A 254 -15.06 -12.71 10.69
CA PHE A 254 -14.51 -12.08 11.88
C PHE A 254 -13.13 -12.65 12.24
N PHE A 255 -12.99 -13.98 12.18
CA PHE A 255 -11.71 -14.64 12.44
C PHE A 255 -10.61 -14.15 11.48
N VAL A 256 -10.90 -14.03 10.19
CA VAL A 256 -9.93 -13.56 9.18
C VAL A 256 -9.59 -12.08 9.39
N ILE A 257 -10.59 -11.21 9.62
CA ILE A 257 -10.40 -9.78 9.90
C ILE A 257 -9.53 -9.59 11.13
N ASN A 258 -9.86 -10.28 12.23
CA ASN A 258 -9.09 -10.22 13.46
C ASN A 258 -7.68 -10.80 13.30
N GLY A 259 -7.50 -11.89 12.53
CA GLY A 259 -6.17 -12.43 12.24
C GLY A 259 -5.29 -11.47 11.45
N PHE A 260 -5.88 -10.70 10.54
CA PHE A 260 -5.16 -9.72 9.71
C PHE A 260 -4.72 -8.48 10.51
N PHE A 261 -5.62 -7.92 11.34
CA PHE A 261 -5.34 -6.69 12.09
C PHE A 261 -4.80 -6.92 13.51
N GLY A 262 -5.12 -8.06 14.14
CA GLY A 262 -4.82 -8.36 15.54
C GLY A 262 -3.42 -8.90 15.81
N ASN A 263 -2.71 -9.41 14.80
CA ASN A 263 -1.36 -9.95 14.97
C ASN A 263 -0.25 -8.88 15.06
N ASN A 264 -0.56 -7.61 14.81
CA ASN A 264 0.44 -6.55 14.74
C ASN A 264 0.79 -5.92 16.12
N ASP A 265 0.14 -6.31 17.21
CA ASP A 265 0.45 -5.80 18.57
C ASP A 265 1.63 -6.50 19.25
N LYS A 266 2.09 -7.64 18.73
CA LYS A 266 3.20 -8.39 19.36
C LYS A 266 4.58 -7.79 19.13
N SER A 267 4.72 -6.75 18.30
CA SER A 267 5.99 -6.05 18.09
C SER A 267 6.21 -4.83 19.00
N LEU A 268 5.23 -4.44 19.83
CA LEU A 268 5.31 -3.27 20.72
C LEU A 268 5.40 -3.61 22.22
N LYS A 269 5.41 -4.90 22.58
CA LYS A 269 5.71 -5.35 23.95
C LYS A 269 7.02 -6.13 23.97
N GLY A 270 8.10 -5.47 23.56
CA GLY A 270 9.44 -5.82 23.99
C GLY A 270 9.60 -5.36 25.44
N GLU A 271 9.92 -6.30 26.30
CA GLU A 271 10.18 -6.18 27.73
C GLU A 271 11.05 -4.95 28.08
N ILE A 272 10.52 -4.06 28.92
CA ILE A 272 11.32 -3.40 29.95
C ILE A 272 10.53 -3.55 31.25
N SER A 273 10.66 -4.73 31.87
CA SER A 273 10.69 -4.78 33.32
C SER A 273 12.10 -4.37 33.73
N ASP A 274 12.29 -3.12 34.12
CA ASP A 274 13.39 -2.76 34.99
C ASP A 274 12.88 -1.80 36.06
N ASN A 275 12.71 -2.37 37.24
CA ASN A 275 12.77 -1.65 38.49
C ASN A 275 14.12 -0.94 38.55
N GLY A 276 14.11 0.39 38.55
CA GLY A 276 15.35 1.14 38.72
C GLY A 276 15.09 2.63 38.85
N LEU A 277 14.93 3.10 40.09
CA LEU A 277 15.19 4.48 40.48
C LEU A 277 16.49 4.99 39.80
N TYR A 278 16.49 6.24 39.33
CA TYR A 278 17.16 7.38 39.97
C TYR A 278 17.05 8.62 39.06
N LEU A 279 16.57 9.71 39.68
CA LEU A 279 16.73 11.15 39.38
C LEU A 279 16.82 11.62 37.92
#